data_AF-A0A7S2R684-F1
#
_entry.id   AF-A0A7S2R684-F1
#
_cell.length_a   1.000
_cell.length_b   1.000
_cell.length_c   1.000
_cell.angle_alpha   90.00
_cell.angle_beta   90.00
_cell.angle_gamma   90.00
#
_symmetry.space_group_name_H-M   'P 1'
#
loop_
_entity.id
_entity.type
_entity.pdbx_description
1 polymer ?
#
loop_
_entity_poly.entity_id
_entity_poly.type
_entity_poly.pdbx_seq_one_letter_code
_entity_poly.pdbx_strand_id
1 'polypeptide(L)'
;GNPIPQDDVFIILCPQSMIGVESSIMGALSEMVDAVGDRPIILINPDLTDKASAQGQQNVRGRQDRINFANSFESIYHFQNIYVSGTSYFPILGSLCKLGPDEPWVVHQRRDRMNGKGEIYVPMLSGEEQPDGELILNTFE
;
A
#
# COMPACT_ATOMS: atom_id res chain seq x y z
N GLY A 1 16.00 -9.98 -35.95
CA GLY A 1 15.65 -11.06 -35.03
C GLY A 1 14.18 -10.96 -34.77
N ASN A 2 13.44 -12.07 -34.85
CA ASN A 2 12.03 -12.09 -34.45
C ASN A 2 11.94 -11.72 -32.95
N PRO A 3 10.88 -11.01 -32.51
CA PRO A 3 10.65 -10.77 -31.09
C PRO A 3 10.58 -12.12 -30.37
N ILE A 4 11.41 -12.31 -29.35
CA ILE A 4 11.30 -13.44 -28.43
C ILE A 4 10.16 -13.05 -27.46
N PRO A 5 9.21 -13.94 -27.12
CA PRO A 5 8.20 -13.65 -26.10
C PRO A 5 8.92 -13.39 -24.77
N GLN A 6 9.18 -12.12 -24.49
CA GLN A 6 9.71 -11.67 -23.21
C GLN A 6 8.51 -11.36 -22.33
N ASP A 7 8.59 -11.78 -21.08
CA ASP A 7 7.51 -11.74 -20.09
C ASP A 7 6.88 -10.34 -20.00
N ASP A 8 5.68 -10.18 -20.56
CA ASP A 8 4.89 -8.97 -20.40
C ASP A 8 4.50 -8.85 -18.92
N VAL A 9 4.89 -7.75 -18.28
CA VAL A 9 4.45 -7.40 -16.92
C VAL A 9 3.18 -6.57 -17.01
N PHE A 10 2.17 -6.94 -16.22
CA PHE A 10 0.91 -6.22 -16.15
C PHE A 10 0.89 -5.31 -14.92
N ILE A 11 0.72 -4.01 -15.11
CA ILE A 11 0.66 -3.06 -14.00
C ILE A 11 -0.79 -2.59 -13.83
N ILE A 12 -1.35 -2.83 -12.65
CA ILE A 12 -2.69 -2.37 -12.27
C ILE A 12 -2.53 -1.17 -11.34
N LEU A 13 -2.91 0.01 -11.85
CA LEU A 13 -2.77 1.28 -11.14
C LEU A 13 -4.04 1.61 -10.37
N CYS A 14 -3.91 1.73 -9.06
CA CYS A 14 -4.95 2.21 -8.14
C CYS A 14 -6.34 1.62 -8.40
N PRO A 15 -6.52 0.28 -8.52
CA PRO A 15 -7.84 -0.28 -8.73
C PRO A 15 -8.75 0.04 -7.54
N GLN A 16 -9.98 0.46 -7.83
CA GLN A 16 -10.94 0.91 -6.82
C GLN A 16 -12.27 0.16 -6.95
N SER A 17 -12.91 -0.09 -5.81
CA SER A 17 -14.30 -0.56 -5.77
C SER A 17 -15.25 0.60 -5.45
N MET A 18 -16.28 0.80 -6.26
CA MET A 18 -17.32 1.81 -6.00
C MET A 18 -18.57 1.19 -5.37
N ILE A 19 -19.22 1.94 -4.47
CA ILE A 19 -20.50 1.55 -3.87
C ILE A 19 -21.65 1.83 -4.84
N GLY A 20 -22.60 0.89 -4.94
CA GLY A 20 -23.89 1.11 -5.63
C GLY A 20 -23.91 0.73 -7.12
N VAL A 21 -22.79 0.24 -7.66
CA VAL A 21 -22.74 -0.38 -8.99
C VAL A 21 -22.89 -1.88 -8.83
N GLU A 22 -23.73 -2.52 -9.65
CA GLU A 22 -23.84 -3.98 -9.71
C GLU A 22 -22.51 -4.66 -10.11
N SER A 23 -21.58 -3.89 -10.67
CA SER A 23 -20.25 -4.31 -11.09
C SER A 23 -19.19 -4.03 -10.01
N SER A 24 -18.97 -5.01 -9.13
CA SER A 24 -17.73 -5.08 -8.36
C SER A 24 -16.54 -5.18 -9.31
N ILE A 25 -15.46 -4.41 -9.07
CA ILE A 25 -14.22 -4.52 -9.87
C ILE A 25 -13.58 -5.91 -9.76
N MET A 26 -13.97 -6.69 -8.76
CA MET A 26 -13.46 -8.05 -8.55
C MET A 26 -13.67 -8.98 -9.75
N GLY A 27 -14.79 -8.85 -10.48
CA GLY A 27 -15.00 -9.68 -11.67
C GLY A 27 -13.91 -9.42 -12.73
N ALA A 28 -13.67 -8.15 -13.02
CA ALA A 28 -12.64 -7.74 -13.98
C ALA A 28 -11.22 -8.09 -13.50
N LEU A 29 -10.94 -7.97 -12.19
CA LEU A 29 -9.65 -8.37 -11.62
C LEU A 29 -9.42 -9.88 -11.75
N SER A 30 -10.43 -10.70 -11.45
CA SER A 30 -10.33 -12.16 -11.62
C SER A 30 -10.14 -12.56 -13.08
N GLU A 31 -10.96 -12.00 -13.98
CA GLU A 31 -10.82 -12.27 -15.42
C GLU A 31 -9.46 -11.85 -15.97
N MET A 32 -8.89 -10.75 -15.46
CA MET A 32 -7.55 -10.31 -15.80
C MET A 32 -6.49 -11.30 -15.30
N VAL A 33 -6.57 -11.75 -14.04
CA VAL A 33 -5.64 -12.76 -13.51
C VAL A 33 -5.68 -14.04 -14.37
N ASP A 34 -6.88 -14.51 -14.72
CA ASP A 34 -7.05 -15.70 -15.57
C ASP A 34 -6.45 -15.49 -16.97
N ALA A 35 -6.65 -14.31 -17.57
CA ALA A 35 -6.10 -13.98 -18.89
C ALA A 35 -4.58 -13.78 -18.87
N VAL A 36 -4.03 -13.27 -17.76
CA VAL A 36 -2.60 -13.05 -17.57
C VAL A 36 -1.87 -14.39 -17.40
N GLY A 37 -2.46 -15.37 -16.73
CA GLY A 37 -1.84 -16.67 -16.49
C GLY A 37 -0.60 -16.55 -15.60
N ASP A 38 0.50 -17.20 -15.97
CA ASP A 38 1.73 -17.25 -15.16
C ASP A 38 2.60 -15.97 -15.24
N ARG A 39 2.12 -14.93 -15.93
CA ARG A 39 2.89 -13.69 -16.11
C ARG A 39 2.76 -12.76 -14.89
N PRO A 40 3.79 -11.95 -14.57
CA PRO A 40 3.76 -11.09 -13.39
C PRO A 40 2.69 -9.99 -13.47
N ILE A 41 2.01 -9.77 -12.34
CA ILE A 41 1.10 -8.64 -12.13
C ILE A 41 1.67 -7.78 -10.99
N ILE A 42 1.82 -6.49 -11.23
CA ILE A 42 2.19 -5.50 -10.20
C ILE A 42 0.96 -4.66 -9.87
N LEU A 43 0.57 -4.72 -8.60
CA LEU A 43 -0.53 -3.93 -8.05
C LEU A 43 0.03 -2.68 -7.37
N ILE A 44 -0.34 -1.50 -7.86
CA ILE A 44 0.13 -0.22 -7.31
C ILE A 44 -1.02 0.48 -6.58
N ASN A 45 -0.82 0.75 -5.28
CA ASN A 45 -1.75 1.48 -4.43
C ASN A 45 -3.21 1.03 -4.56
N PRO A 46 -3.52 -0.26 -4.37
CA PRO A 46 -4.89 -0.76 -4.47
C PRO A 46 -5.78 -0.13 -3.40
N ASP A 47 -6.96 0.33 -3.80
CA ASP A 47 -7.95 0.92 -2.92
C ASP A 47 -9.24 0.07 -3.01
N LEU A 48 -9.09 -1.17 -2.57
CA LEU A 48 -10.12 -2.21 -2.65
C LEU A 48 -10.96 -2.30 -1.35
N THR A 49 -10.68 -1.44 -0.37
CA THR A 49 -11.48 -1.26 0.84
C THR A 49 -12.71 -0.39 0.58
N ASP A 50 -13.74 -0.50 1.43
CA ASP A 50 -14.95 0.31 1.29
C ASP A 50 -14.67 1.79 1.53
N LYS A 51 -14.94 2.63 0.54
CA LYS A 51 -15.14 4.07 0.75
C LYS A 51 -16.58 4.32 1.18
N ALA A 52 -16.79 5.00 2.29
CA ALA A 52 -18.13 5.44 2.67
C ALA A 52 -18.75 6.23 1.50
N SER A 53 -19.91 5.79 0.99
CA SER A 53 -20.69 6.62 0.10
C SER A 53 -21.15 7.86 0.88
N ALA A 54 -21.38 8.97 0.19
CA ALA A 54 -21.94 10.18 0.80
C ALA A 54 -23.31 9.95 1.50
N GLN A 55 -23.90 8.75 1.37
CA GLN A 55 -25.17 8.34 1.96
C GLN A 55 -25.04 7.30 3.09
N GLY A 56 -23.84 7.02 3.59
CA GLY A 56 -23.64 6.26 4.84
C GLY A 56 -23.95 4.76 4.78
N GLN A 57 -24.20 4.19 3.59
CA GLN A 57 -24.36 2.74 3.43
C GLN A 57 -23.01 2.07 3.18
N GLN A 58 -22.61 1.16 4.07
CA GLN A 58 -21.42 0.31 3.92
C GLN A 58 -21.81 -0.99 3.19
N ASN A 59 -21.10 -1.31 2.10
CA ASN A 59 -21.33 -2.55 1.37
C ASN A 59 -20.39 -3.66 1.87
N VAL A 60 -20.83 -4.41 2.89
CA VAL A 60 -20.02 -5.45 3.55
C VAL A 60 -19.83 -6.70 2.64
N ARG A 61 -20.67 -6.88 1.62
CA ARG A 61 -20.60 -8.04 0.72
C ARG A 61 -19.38 -7.96 -0.21
N GLY A 62 -18.60 -9.04 -0.27
CA GLY A 62 -17.38 -9.13 -1.08
C GLY A 62 -16.16 -8.36 -0.53
N ARG A 63 -16.27 -7.74 0.66
CA ARG A 63 -15.16 -7.02 1.30
C ARG A 63 -13.99 -7.95 1.61
N GLN A 64 -14.29 -9.11 2.17
CA GLN A 64 -13.25 -10.08 2.52
C GLN A 64 -12.53 -10.58 1.26
N ASP A 65 -13.26 -10.82 0.18
CA ASP A 65 -12.68 -11.28 -1.10
C ASP A 65 -11.73 -10.23 -1.70
N ARG A 66 -12.11 -8.94 -1.61
CA ARG A 66 -11.26 -7.81 -2.03
C ARG A 66 -9.98 -7.71 -1.22
N ILE A 67 -10.08 -7.83 0.11
CA ILE A 67 -8.92 -7.81 1.01
C ILE A 67 -8.03 -9.02 0.74
N ASN A 68 -8.62 -10.21 0.59
CA ASN A 68 -7.89 -11.43 0.29
C ASN A 68 -7.15 -11.34 -1.05
N PHE A 69 -7.78 -10.74 -2.07
CA PHE A 69 -7.15 -10.49 -3.36
C PHE A 69 -5.96 -9.54 -3.22
N ALA A 70 -6.09 -8.42 -2.52
CA ALA A 70 -4.95 -7.53 -2.30
C ALA A 70 -3.82 -8.22 -1.53
N ASN A 71 -4.17 -9.02 -0.51
CA ASN A 71 -3.23 -9.73 0.34
C ASN A 71 -2.59 -10.97 -0.32
N SER A 72 -3.10 -11.41 -1.48
CA SER A 72 -2.45 -12.48 -2.24
C SER A 72 -1.21 -12.00 -2.99
N PHE A 73 -0.97 -10.69 -3.05
CA PHE A 73 0.23 -10.10 -3.63
C PHE A 73 1.31 -9.96 -2.58
N GLU A 74 2.55 -10.22 -2.98
CA GLU A 74 3.73 -9.93 -2.17
C GLU A 74 4.06 -8.42 -2.22
N SER A 75 4.44 -7.86 -1.07
CA SER A 75 4.91 -6.47 -1.01
C SER A 75 6.34 -6.36 -1.51
N ILE A 76 6.52 -5.91 -2.76
CA ILE A 76 7.84 -5.72 -3.39
C ILE A 76 8.43 -4.31 -3.19
N TYR A 77 7.60 -3.34 -2.85
CA TYR A 77 7.98 -1.96 -2.55
C TYR A 77 6.92 -1.29 -1.69
N HIS A 78 7.33 -0.54 -0.68
CA HIS A 78 6.43 0.28 0.14
C HIS A 78 7.09 1.61 0.50
N PHE A 79 6.31 2.68 0.47
CA PHE A 79 6.67 3.95 1.08
C PHE A 79 5.42 4.62 1.64
N GLN A 80 5.47 4.98 2.91
CA GLN A 80 4.38 5.67 3.59
C GLN A 80 4.93 6.71 4.56
N ASN A 81 4.32 7.90 4.55
CA ASN A 81 4.57 8.91 5.58
C ASN A 81 3.88 8.52 6.88
N ILE A 82 4.58 8.70 7.99
CA ILE A 82 4.03 8.48 9.33
C ILE A 82 3.53 9.83 9.85
N TYR A 83 2.27 9.89 10.26
CA TYR A 83 1.63 11.06 10.86
C TYR A 83 0.54 10.60 11.84
N VAL A 84 0.21 11.44 12.82
CA VAL A 84 -0.87 11.16 13.78
C VAL A 84 -2.14 11.90 13.34
N SER A 85 -3.22 11.15 13.15
CA SER A 85 -4.55 11.67 12.86
C SER A 85 -5.12 12.49 14.02
N GLY A 86 -5.91 13.52 13.73
CA GLY A 86 -6.55 14.36 14.76
C GLY A 86 -5.76 15.61 15.14
N THR A 87 -4.62 15.86 14.48
CA THR A 87 -3.91 17.14 14.54
C THR A 87 -4.33 18.02 13.36
N SER A 88 -4.44 19.34 13.54
CA SER A 88 -4.90 20.26 12.48
C SER A 88 -3.94 20.37 11.28
N TYR A 89 -2.72 19.85 11.39
CA TYR A 89 -1.66 20.02 10.38
C TYR A 89 -1.00 18.73 9.89
N PHE A 90 -1.38 17.56 10.44
CA PHE A 90 -0.81 16.24 10.09
C PHE A 90 0.72 16.27 9.90
N PRO A 91 1.50 16.61 10.95
CA PRO A 91 2.94 16.72 10.82
C PRO A 91 3.53 15.36 10.42
N ILE A 92 4.44 15.37 9.45
CA ILE A 92 5.23 14.19 9.10
C ILE A 92 6.15 13.92 10.29
N LEU A 93 6.02 12.73 10.87
CA LEU A 93 6.86 12.24 11.98
C LEU A 93 7.99 11.36 11.47
N GLY A 94 7.89 10.85 10.25
CA GLY A 94 8.81 9.87 9.71
C GLY A 94 8.30 9.19 8.46
N SER A 95 8.95 8.10 8.09
CA SER A 95 8.54 7.23 6.98
C SER A 95 8.66 5.76 7.36
N LEU A 96 7.79 4.95 6.77
CA LEU A 96 7.92 3.49 6.71
C LEU A 96 8.24 3.11 5.27
N CYS A 97 9.27 2.31 5.06
CA CYS A 97 9.63 1.83 3.73
C CYS A 97 10.02 0.34 3.69
N LYS A 98 9.82 -0.26 2.52
CA LYS A 98 10.40 -1.55 2.10
C LYS A 98 10.88 -1.37 0.67
N LEU A 99 12.16 -1.63 0.42
CA LEU A 99 12.80 -1.30 -0.88
C LEU A 99 12.84 -2.48 -1.87
N GLY A 100 12.52 -3.68 -1.41
CA GLY A 100 12.52 -4.91 -2.20
C GLY A 100 11.80 -6.04 -1.46
N PRO A 101 11.49 -7.15 -2.14
CA PRO A 101 10.85 -8.32 -1.53
C PRO A 101 11.67 -8.90 -0.38
N ASP A 102 13.00 -9.02 -0.56
CA ASP A 102 13.91 -9.57 0.45
C ASP A 102 14.47 -8.51 1.43
N GLU A 103 14.15 -7.24 1.23
CA GLU A 103 14.63 -6.15 2.08
C GLU A 103 13.74 -5.98 3.32
N PRO A 104 14.29 -5.62 4.48
CA PRO A 104 13.48 -5.42 5.67
C PRO A 104 12.55 -4.22 5.53
N TRP A 105 11.48 -4.22 6.32
CA TRP A 105 10.73 -3.02 6.63
C TRP A 105 11.58 -2.12 7.53
N VAL A 106 11.69 -0.84 7.17
CA VAL A 106 12.48 0.14 7.94
C VAL A 106 11.62 1.35 8.28
N VAL A 107 11.59 1.70 9.56
CA VAL A 107 10.97 2.92 10.07
C VAL A 107 12.05 3.97 10.26
N HIS A 108 11.81 5.15 9.73
CA HIS A 108 12.65 6.31 9.94
C HIS A 108 11.90 7.39 10.70
N GLN A 109 12.53 7.99 11.71
CA GLN A 109 12.02 9.17 12.39
C GLN A 109 12.54 10.43 11.71
N ARG A 110 11.64 11.35 11.36
CA ARG A 110 11.97 12.68 10.89
C ARG A 110 12.48 13.51 12.06
N ARG A 111 13.64 14.16 11.89
CA ARG A 111 14.22 15.10 12.86
C ARG A 111 14.63 16.38 12.14
N ASP A 112 14.35 17.52 12.76
CA ASP A 112 14.82 18.80 12.24
C ASP A 112 16.31 18.97 12.53
N ARG A 113 17.06 19.54 11.57
CA ARG A 113 18.46 19.88 11.81
C ARG A 113 18.54 21.06 12.79
N MET A 114 19.52 21.04 13.70
CA MET A 114 19.71 22.11 14.71
C MET A 114 19.86 23.52 14.12
N ASN A 115 20.30 23.65 12.87
CA ASN A 115 20.45 24.93 12.18
C ASN A 115 19.17 25.41 11.46
N GLY A 116 18.06 24.68 11.59
CA GLY A 116 16.79 24.96 10.91
C GLY A 116 16.83 24.79 9.39
N LYS A 117 17.93 24.26 8.81
CA LYS A 117 18.11 24.11 7.36
C LYS A 117 17.75 22.71 6.90
N GLY A 118 16.48 22.35 7.08
CA GLY A 118 15.89 21.10 6.62
C GLY A 118 15.87 19.99 7.67
N GLU A 119 15.64 18.79 7.18
CA GLU A 119 15.32 17.62 7.98
C GLU A 119 16.23 16.44 7.63
N ILE A 120 16.26 15.46 8.53
CA ILE A 120 16.90 14.16 8.32
C ILE A 120 15.93 13.05 8.75
N TYR A 121 16.09 11.88 8.14
CA TYR A 121 15.33 10.68 8.46
C TYR A 121 16.30 9.67 9.05
N VAL A 122 16.13 9.36 10.34
CA VAL A 122 17.03 8.48 11.09
C VAL A 122 16.35 7.11 11.23
N PRO A 123 16.97 6.00 10.81
CA PRO A 123 16.39 4.67 10.98
C PRO A 123 16.27 4.34 12.47
N MET A 124 15.09 3.90 12.90
CA MET A 124 14.76 3.62 14.30
C MET A 124 14.35 2.16 14.55
N LEU A 125 13.71 1.52 13.58
CA LEU A 125 13.23 0.13 13.67
C LEU A 125 13.43 -0.56 12.33
N SER A 126 13.78 -1.85 12.36
CA SER A 126 13.90 -2.72 11.19
C SER A 126 13.34 -4.11 11.49
N GLY A 127 12.63 -4.73 10.55
CA GLY A 127 12.05 -6.06 10.75
C GLY A 127 11.61 -6.76 9.45
N GLU A 128 11.34 -8.06 9.53
CA GLU A 128 10.86 -8.87 8.40
C GLU A 128 9.38 -8.60 8.08
N GLU A 129 8.60 -8.25 9.12
CA GLU A 129 7.18 -7.93 9.01
C GLU A 129 6.93 -6.42 9.08
N GLN A 130 5.81 -5.99 8.48
CA GLN A 130 5.39 -4.60 8.56
C GLN A 130 5.01 -4.24 10.01
N PRO A 131 5.67 -3.25 10.65
CA PRO A 131 5.32 -2.86 12.01
C PRO A 131 3.97 -2.14 12.05
N ASP A 132 3.22 -2.35 13.13
CA ASP A 132 1.97 -1.63 13.37
C ASP A 132 2.21 -0.20 13.89
N GLY A 133 1.13 0.59 13.94
CA GLY A 133 1.20 1.99 14.36
C GLY A 133 1.61 2.19 15.82
N GLU A 134 1.29 1.25 16.71
CA GLU A 134 1.62 1.36 18.14
C GLU A 134 3.14 1.17 18.34
N LEU A 135 3.69 0.13 17.71
CA LEU A 135 5.12 -0.14 17.73
C LEU A 135 5.93 1.01 17.12
N ILE A 136 5.46 1.57 16.00
CA ILE A 136 6.10 2.73 15.36
C ILE A 136 6.17 3.91 16.33
N LEU A 137 5.04 4.27 16.95
CA LEU A 137 4.98 5.44 17.83
C LEU A 137 5.81 5.26 19.11
N ASN A 138 5.77 4.07 19.72
CA ASN A 138 6.59 3.75 20.89
C ASN A 138 8.11 3.83 20.60
N THR A 139 8.53 3.64 19.34
CA THR A 139 9.94 3.78 18.94
C THR A 139 10.37 5.24 18.79
N PHE A 140 9.43 6.18 18.70
CA PHE A 140 9.73 7.61 18.53
C PHE A 140 9.86 8.39 19.84
N GLU A 141 9.38 7.81 20.96
CA GLU A 141 9.50 8.35 22.31
C GLU A 141 10.90 8.15 22.91
#